data_AF-A0A2V9B4U9-F1
#
_entry.id   AF-A0A2V9B4U9-F1
#
_cell.length_a   1.000
_cell.length_b   1.000
_cell.length_c   1.000
_cell.angle_alpha   90.00
_cell.angle_beta   90.00
_cell.angle_gamma   90.00
#
_symmetry.space_group_name_H-M   'P 1'
#
loop_
_entity.id
_entity.type
_entity.pdbx_description
1 polymer ?
#
loop_
_entity_poly.entity_id
_entity_poly.type
_entity_poly.pdbx_seq_one_letter_code
_entity_poly.pdbx_strand_id
1 'polypeptide(L)'
;LAEIAAIAKEIAGDGHHFRFVQLPFNLGMTEASTLGNQSLDGKTMTIMEASEELNVTLIASASLLQGQVASNLPEFVAEALGLDSDAARALQFVRSSPGITTALVGMSREEHVHANAKLISVAPATIDQFSKLFSRGQSST
;
A
#
# COMPACT_ATOMS: atom_id res chain seq x y z
N LEU A 1 -2.91 -5.75 -15.39
CA LEU A 1 -2.61 -6.95 -14.58
C LEU A 1 -3.18 -8.22 -15.18
N ALA A 2 -4.47 -8.25 -15.52
CA ALA A 2 -5.17 -9.42 -16.06
C ALA A 2 -4.46 -10.08 -17.25
N GLU A 3 -3.99 -9.28 -18.23
CA GLU A 3 -3.27 -9.80 -19.39
C GLU A 3 -2.02 -10.62 -19.02
N ILE A 4 -1.21 -10.14 -18.06
CA ILE A 4 0.01 -10.83 -17.62
C ILE A 4 -0.34 -12.12 -16.85
N ALA A 5 -1.39 -12.08 -16.04
CA ALA A 5 -1.89 -13.27 -15.35
C ALA A 5 -2.41 -14.33 -16.35
N ALA A 6 -3.12 -13.90 -17.39
CA ALA A 6 -3.60 -14.77 -18.47
C ALA A 6 -2.45 -15.42 -19.23
N ILE A 7 -1.40 -14.66 -19.59
CA ILE A 7 -0.20 -15.20 -20.24
C ILE A 7 0.48 -16.25 -19.34
N ALA A 8 0.64 -15.97 -18.04
CA ALA A 8 1.24 -16.93 -17.11
C ALA A 8 0.41 -18.22 -17.01
N LYS A 9 -0.93 -18.08 -16.97
CA LYS A 9 -1.89 -19.19 -16.93
C LYS A 9 -1.89 -20.00 -18.23
N GLU A 10 -1.76 -19.36 -19.38
CA GLU A 10 -1.65 -20.00 -20.69
C GLU A 10 -0.40 -20.89 -20.78
N ILE A 11 0.74 -20.38 -20.30
CA ILE A 11 2.03 -21.08 -20.38
C ILE A 11 2.11 -22.25 -19.39
N ALA A 12 1.66 -22.07 -18.15
CA ALA A 12 1.93 -23.01 -17.05
C ALA A 12 0.68 -23.54 -16.33
N GLY A 13 -0.52 -23.24 -16.83
CA GLY A 13 -1.78 -23.64 -16.18
C GLY A 13 -1.87 -23.12 -14.75
N ASP A 14 -2.54 -23.87 -13.87
CA ASP A 14 -2.59 -23.55 -12.42
C ASP A 14 -1.23 -23.56 -11.73
N GLY A 15 -0.22 -24.21 -12.34
CA GLY A 15 1.15 -24.29 -11.84
C GLY A 15 1.98 -23.02 -12.03
N HIS A 16 1.43 -21.97 -12.65
CA HIS A 16 2.15 -20.70 -12.79
C HIS A 16 2.53 -20.10 -11.43
N HIS A 17 3.68 -19.42 -11.37
CA HIS A 17 4.18 -18.78 -10.14
C HIS A 17 4.03 -17.26 -10.15
N PHE A 18 3.17 -16.72 -11.02
CA PHE A 18 2.84 -15.30 -10.99
C PHE A 18 1.96 -15.04 -9.76
N ARG A 19 2.60 -14.59 -8.67
CA ARG A 19 1.98 -14.44 -7.34
C ARG A 19 2.23 -13.08 -6.71
N PHE A 20 3.17 -12.29 -7.22
CA PHE A 20 3.53 -11.00 -6.62
C PHE A 20 3.70 -9.93 -7.69
N VAL A 21 3.23 -8.72 -7.41
CA VAL A 21 3.52 -7.52 -8.18
C VAL A 21 3.96 -6.42 -7.23
N GLN A 22 5.02 -5.72 -7.61
CA GLN A 22 5.50 -4.54 -6.90
C GLN A 22 5.02 -3.28 -7.62
N LEU A 23 4.44 -2.33 -6.90
CA LEU A 23 3.97 -1.05 -7.45
C LEU A 23 4.11 0.11 -6.45
N PRO A 24 4.20 1.37 -6.90
CA PRO A 24 4.24 2.52 -6.01
C PRO A 24 2.93 2.69 -5.24
N PHE A 25 3.01 2.79 -3.91
CA PHE A 25 1.86 3.14 -3.08
C PHE A 25 2.31 3.75 -1.75
N ASN A 26 1.80 4.95 -1.43
CA ASN A 26 2.14 5.72 -0.24
C ASN A 26 1.10 6.83 0.03
N LEU A 27 1.26 7.62 1.10
CA LEU A 27 0.32 8.70 1.47
C LEU A 27 0.16 9.78 0.40
N GLY A 28 1.15 9.98 -0.48
CA GLY A 28 1.09 10.93 -1.58
C GLY A 28 0.71 10.30 -2.94
N MET A 29 0.54 8.98 -3.00
CA MET A 29 0.23 8.22 -4.21
C MET A 29 -0.68 7.04 -3.87
N THR A 30 -1.99 7.29 -3.82
CA THR A 30 -3.03 6.34 -3.39
C THR A 30 -3.79 5.71 -4.55
N GLU A 31 -3.33 5.89 -5.79
CA GLU A 31 -4.00 5.46 -7.02
C GLU A 31 -4.21 3.94 -7.04
N ALA A 32 -3.33 3.17 -6.40
CA ALA A 32 -3.50 1.72 -6.32
C ALA A 32 -4.83 1.31 -5.66
N SER A 33 -5.36 2.13 -4.74
CA SER A 33 -6.64 1.90 -4.04
C SER A 33 -7.79 2.77 -4.55
N THR A 34 -7.54 3.73 -5.45
CA THR A 34 -8.56 4.75 -5.83
C THR A 34 -8.78 4.86 -7.33
N LEU A 35 -7.80 4.51 -8.16
CA LEU A 35 -7.89 4.61 -9.61
C LEU A 35 -8.38 3.30 -10.22
N GLY A 36 -9.63 3.30 -10.68
CA GLY A 36 -10.20 2.20 -11.45
C GLY A 36 -9.66 2.17 -12.88
N ASN A 37 -8.53 1.50 -13.11
CA ASN A 37 -7.90 1.39 -14.43
C ASN A 37 -7.55 -0.04 -14.85
N GLN A 38 -7.93 -1.05 -14.06
CA GLN A 38 -7.84 -2.45 -14.43
C GLN A 38 -9.16 -2.89 -15.05
N SER A 39 -9.08 -3.57 -16.19
CA SER A 39 -10.21 -4.27 -16.79
C SER A 39 -10.08 -5.76 -16.51
N LEU A 40 -11.08 -6.34 -15.84
CA LEU A 40 -11.19 -7.77 -15.55
C LEU A 40 -12.66 -8.18 -15.68
N ASP A 41 -12.94 -9.19 -16.50
CA ASP A 41 -14.30 -9.68 -16.79
C ASP A 41 -15.31 -8.59 -17.15
N GLY A 42 -14.86 -7.60 -17.93
CA GLY A 42 -15.68 -6.47 -18.37
C GLY A 42 -15.99 -5.42 -17.29
N LYS A 43 -15.41 -5.56 -16.09
CA LYS A 43 -15.51 -4.57 -15.01
C LYS A 43 -14.23 -3.74 -14.92
N THR A 44 -14.40 -2.44 -14.72
CA THR A 44 -13.31 -1.53 -14.37
C THR A 44 -13.16 -1.51 -12.86
N MET A 45 -11.95 -1.77 -12.37
CA MET A 45 -11.62 -1.84 -10.94
C MET A 45 -10.19 -1.32 -10.68
N THR A 46 -9.87 -1.12 -9.41
CA THR A 46 -8.52 -0.74 -8.96
C THR A 46 -7.53 -1.90 -9.12
N ILE A 47 -6.22 -1.61 -9.05
CA ILE A 47 -5.21 -2.66 -9.06
C ILE A 47 -5.29 -3.56 -7.82
N MET A 48 -5.70 -3.01 -6.67
CA MET A 48 -5.92 -3.80 -5.44
C MET A 48 -7.06 -4.81 -5.61
N GLU A 49 -8.22 -4.38 -6.08
CA GLU A 49 -9.36 -5.27 -6.36
C GLU A 49 -9.01 -6.33 -7.42
N ALA A 50 -8.40 -5.92 -8.53
CA ALA A 50 -7.97 -6.87 -9.57
C ALA A 50 -6.95 -7.89 -9.04
N SER A 51 -6.06 -7.48 -8.14
CA SER A 51 -5.06 -8.38 -7.57
C SER A 51 -5.67 -9.42 -6.62
N GLU A 52 -6.71 -9.05 -5.88
CA GLU A 52 -7.48 -9.95 -5.02
C GLU A 52 -8.18 -11.04 -5.86
N GLU A 53 -8.91 -10.63 -6.90
CA GLU A 53 -9.61 -11.56 -7.82
C GLU A 53 -8.63 -12.53 -8.53
N LEU A 54 -7.43 -12.03 -8.87
CA LEU A 54 -6.40 -12.82 -9.57
C LEU A 54 -5.49 -13.62 -8.63
N ASN A 55 -5.69 -13.57 -7.31
CA ASN A 55 -4.81 -14.18 -6.31
C ASN A 55 -3.33 -13.75 -6.46
N VAL A 56 -3.11 -12.47 -6.73
CA VAL A 56 -1.79 -11.85 -6.83
C VAL A 56 -1.58 -10.94 -5.63
N THR A 57 -0.51 -11.16 -4.88
CA THR A 57 -0.12 -10.33 -3.75
C THR A 57 0.54 -9.04 -4.21
N LEU A 58 0.12 -7.91 -3.65
CA LEU A 58 0.76 -6.62 -3.89
C LEU A 58 1.83 -6.30 -2.83
N ILE A 59 2.95 -5.79 -3.33
CA ILE A 59 4.06 -5.26 -2.54
C ILE A 59 4.20 -3.77 -2.89
N ALA A 60 4.06 -2.90 -1.91
CA ALA A 60 4.22 -1.46 -2.12
C ALA A 60 5.71 -1.10 -2.23
N SER A 61 6.07 -0.40 -3.29
CA SER A 61 7.34 0.33 -3.43
C SER A 61 7.14 1.81 -3.13
N ALA A 62 8.24 2.56 -3.06
CA ALA A 62 8.23 4.00 -2.81
C ALA A 62 7.38 4.38 -1.57
N SER A 63 7.40 3.55 -0.52
CA SER A 63 6.50 3.72 0.64
C SER A 63 6.70 5.03 1.40
N LEU A 64 7.85 5.69 1.22
CA LEU A 64 8.17 7.01 1.77
C LEU A 64 8.24 8.14 0.71
N LEU A 65 7.86 7.88 -0.53
CA LEU A 65 7.93 8.86 -1.64
C LEU A 65 9.30 9.58 -1.68
N GLN A 66 10.39 8.80 -1.73
CA GLN A 66 11.76 9.32 -1.74
C GLN A 66 12.08 10.22 -0.52
N GLY A 67 11.39 9.99 0.61
CA GLY A 67 11.54 10.75 1.85
C GLY A 67 10.57 11.93 1.98
N GLN A 68 9.76 12.24 0.95
CA GLN A 68 8.85 13.39 0.99
C GLN A 68 7.75 13.25 2.04
N VAL A 69 7.33 12.02 2.37
CA VAL A 69 6.34 11.74 3.42
C VAL A 69 6.97 11.27 4.74
N ALA A 70 8.29 11.47 4.91
CA ALA A 70 9.01 11.10 6.13
C ALA A 70 9.01 12.22 7.20
N SER A 71 8.49 13.40 6.87
CA SER A 71 8.41 14.58 7.74
C SER A 71 7.29 15.53 7.29
N ASN A 72 6.81 16.37 8.19
CA ASN A 72 5.77 17.38 7.93
C ASN A 72 4.46 16.77 7.43
N LEU A 73 4.09 15.59 7.95
CA LEU A 73 2.78 15.04 7.67
C LEU A 73 1.69 15.91 8.31
N PRO A 74 0.51 16.01 7.67
CA PRO A 74 -0.62 16.69 8.29
C PRO A 74 -0.97 16.09 9.65
N GLU A 75 -1.36 16.93 10.61
CA GLU A 75 -1.66 16.53 12.00
C GLU A 75 -2.68 15.40 12.10
N PHE A 76 -3.67 15.37 11.21
CA PHE A 76 -4.70 14.32 11.20
C PHE A 76 -4.11 12.91 10.97
N VAL A 77 -2.94 12.79 10.31
CA VAL A 77 -2.27 11.50 10.10
C VAL A 77 -1.70 10.99 11.43
N ALA A 78 -1.13 11.89 12.23
CA ALA A 78 -0.64 11.58 13.57
C ALA A 78 -1.79 11.17 14.51
N GLU A 79 -2.92 11.89 14.45
CA GLU A 79 -4.14 11.54 15.21
C GLU A 79 -4.70 10.16 14.83
N ALA A 80 -4.64 9.79 13.56
CA ALA A 80 -5.19 8.53 13.07
C ALA A 80 -4.31 7.32 13.39
N LEU A 81 -3.00 7.42 13.16
CA LEU A 81 -2.07 6.28 13.21
C LEU A 81 -1.23 6.21 14.49
N GLY A 82 -1.13 7.29 15.27
CA GLY A 82 -0.19 7.37 16.39
C GLY A 82 1.27 7.22 15.91
N LEU A 83 2.22 6.89 16.80
CA LEU A 83 3.67 6.69 16.54
C LEU A 83 4.55 7.93 16.67
N ASP A 84 5.84 7.69 16.91
CA ASP A 84 6.83 8.70 17.29
C ASP A 84 7.37 9.53 16.12
N SER A 85 7.17 9.10 14.88
CA SER A 85 7.71 9.79 13.70
C SER A 85 6.80 9.70 12.48
N ASP A 86 6.93 10.69 11.60
CA ASP A 86 6.20 10.75 10.33
C ASP A 86 6.61 9.62 9.37
N ALA A 87 7.90 9.28 9.33
CA ALA A 87 8.35 8.10 8.58
C ALA A 87 7.66 6.81 9.07
N ALA A 88 7.52 6.65 10.40
CA ALA A 88 6.83 5.49 10.96
C ALA A 88 5.34 5.51 10.61
N ARG A 89 4.67 6.67 10.67
CA ARG A 89 3.26 6.84 10.27
C ARG A 89 3.04 6.54 8.80
N ALA A 90 3.91 7.03 7.91
CA ALA A 90 3.81 6.77 6.48
C ALA A 90 4.00 5.28 6.14
N LEU A 91 4.97 4.61 6.77
CA LEU A 91 5.13 3.16 6.60
C LEU A 91 3.95 2.38 7.22
N GLN A 92 3.44 2.84 8.36
CA GLN A 92 2.27 2.25 9.00
C GLN A 92 1.04 2.35 8.11
N PHE A 93 0.82 3.49 7.44
CA PHE A 93 -0.23 3.62 6.43
C PHE A 93 -0.12 2.54 5.36
N VAL A 94 1.05 2.42 4.72
CA VAL A 94 1.26 1.48 3.62
C VAL A 94 1.03 0.04 4.05
N ARG A 95 1.63 -0.40 5.16
CA ARG A 95 1.51 -1.80 5.63
C ARG A 95 0.15 -2.14 6.27
N SER A 96 -0.67 -1.14 6.55
CA SER A 96 -2.04 -1.32 7.08
C SER A 96 -3.09 -1.18 5.99
N SER A 97 -2.69 -0.86 4.76
CA SER A 97 -3.62 -0.68 3.66
C SER A 97 -4.16 -2.02 3.19
N PRO A 98 -5.49 -2.20 3.11
CA PRO A 98 -6.08 -3.42 2.57
C PRO A 98 -5.50 -3.75 1.18
N GLY A 99 -5.20 -5.02 0.94
CA GLY A 99 -4.59 -5.47 -0.32
C GLY A 99 -3.06 -5.32 -0.42
N ILE A 100 -2.39 -4.57 0.47
CA ILE A 100 -0.93 -4.49 0.54
C ILE A 100 -0.39 -5.45 1.58
N THR A 101 0.55 -6.32 1.19
CA THR A 101 1.21 -7.25 2.12
C THR A 101 2.47 -6.65 2.76
N THR A 102 3.26 -5.91 1.98
CA THR A 102 4.56 -5.40 2.42
C THR A 102 4.78 -3.97 1.95
N ALA A 103 5.30 -3.13 2.85
CA ALA A 103 5.84 -1.80 2.53
C ALA A 103 7.36 -1.90 2.34
N LEU A 104 7.86 -1.72 1.12
CA LEU A 104 9.30 -1.69 0.84
C LEU A 104 9.85 -0.29 1.00
N VAL A 105 10.89 -0.18 1.81
CA VAL A 105 11.59 1.07 2.10
C VAL A 105 13.10 0.83 2.04
N GLY A 106 13.78 1.69 1.30
CA GLY A 106 15.24 1.73 1.25
C GLY A 106 15.78 2.82 2.18
N MET A 107 16.91 2.56 2.83
CA MET A 107 17.57 3.50 3.72
C MET A 107 19.08 3.52 3.43
N SER A 108 19.69 4.70 3.48
CA SER A 108 21.14 4.88 3.32
C SER A 108 21.89 5.06 4.65
N ARG A 109 21.16 5.13 5.77
CA ARG A 109 21.72 5.33 7.12
C ARG A 109 21.15 4.28 8.07
N GLU A 110 22.02 3.69 8.89
CA GLU A 110 21.64 2.66 9.87
C GLU A 110 20.61 3.17 10.88
N GLU A 111 20.70 4.44 11.29
CA GLU A 111 19.74 5.08 12.19
C GLU A 111 18.29 5.00 11.67
N HIS A 112 18.08 5.13 10.36
CA HIS A 112 16.76 5.00 9.74
C HIS A 112 16.28 3.55 9.70
N VAL A 113 17.21 2.59 9.54
CA VAL A 113 16.88 1.16 9.62
C VAL A 113 16.39 0.83 11.01
N HIS A 114 17.12 1.23 12.05
CA HIS A 114 16.73 1.00 13.44
C HIS A 114 15.42 1.70 13.80
N ALA A 115 15.22 2.95 13.35
CA ALA A 115 13.98 3.68 13.58
C ALA A 115 12.77 2.98 12.94
N ASN A 116 12.87 2.58 11.68
CA ASN A 116 11.76 1.94 10.96
C ASN A 116 11.53 0.48 11.41
N ALA A 117 12.57 -0.24 11.83
CA ALA A 117 12.46 -1.61 12.33
C ALA A 117 11.60 -1.70 13.61
N LYS A 118 11.45 -0.62 14.38
CA LYS A 118 10.54 -0.57 15.54
C LYS A 118 9.10 -0.90 15.16
N LEU A 119 8.68 -0.65 13.91
CA LEU A 119 7.35 -1.00 13.42
C LEU A 119 7.08 -2.51 13.42
N ILE A 120 8.10 -3.37 13.40
CA ILE A 120 7.91 -4.83 13.43
C ILE A 120 7.11 -5.25 14.68
N SER A 121 7.31 -4.55 15.80
CA SER A 121 6.60 -4.79 17.07
C SER A 121 5.25 -4.07 17.16
N VAL A 122 4.86 -3.32 16.13
CA VAL A 122 3.59 -2.60 16.04
C VAL A 122 2.65 -3.37 15.10
N ALA A 123 1.46 -3.70 15.59
CA ALA A 123 0.43 -4.31 14.76
C ALA A 123 -0.02 -3.35 13.64
N PRO A 124 -0.45 -3.85 12.47
CA PRO A 124 -1.12 -3.00 11.47
C PRO A 124 -2.27 -2.20 12.10
N ALA A 125 -2.50 -0.99 11.60
CA ALA A 125 -3.59 -0.14 12.06
C ALA A 125 -4.94 -0.84 11.85
N THR A 126 -5.86 -0.64 12.79
CA THR A 126 -7.21 -1.17 12.65
C THR A 126 -7.95 -0.49 11.51
N ILE A 127 -9.02 -1.12 11.02
CA ILE A 127 -9.91 -0.52 10.01
C ILE A 127 -10.38 0.86 10.48
N ASP A 128 -10.80 0.99 11.74
CA ASP A 128 -11.25 2.28 12.29
C ASP A 128 -10.16 3.37 12.27
N GLN A 129 -8.92 3.01 12.60
CA GLN A 129 -7.78 3.94 12.52
C GLN A 129 -7.50 4.33 11.07
N PHE A 130 -7.54 3.36 10.17
CA PHE A 130 -7.28 3.57 8.75
C PHE A 130 -8.37 4.44 8.09
N SER A 131 -9.65 4.18 8.39
CA SER A 131 -10.78 4.93 7.86
C SER A 131 -10.78 6.41 8.29
N LYS A 132 -10.18 6.76 9.43
CA LYS A 132 -10.01 8.17 9.84
C LYS A 132 -9.18 8.99 8.86
N LEU A 133 -8.32 8.36 8.06
CA LEU A 133 -7.54 9.04 7.03
C LEU A 133 -8.39 9.52 5.86
N PHE A 134 -9.60 8.96 5.69
CA PHE A 134 -10.49 9.22 4.55
C PHE A 134 -11.81 9.90 4.95
N SER A 135 -12.09 10.02 6.26
CA SER A 135 -13.39 10.50 6.77
C SER A 135 -13.69 11.97 6.45
N ARG A 136 -12.67 12.81 6.26
CA ARG A 136 -12.86 14.24 5.93
C ARG A 136 -13.20 14.48 4.45
N GLY A 137 -12.95 13.52 3.56
CA GLY A 137 -13.28 13.63 2.14
C GLY A 137 -14.78 13.48 1.83
N GLN A 138 -15.57 12.97 2.77
CA GLN A 138 -17.02 12.74 2.59
C GLN A 138 -17.88 13.94 3.01
N SER A 139 -17.29 15.00 3.57
CA SER A 139 -18.02 16.21 4.02
C SER A 139 -18.02 17.34 2.98
N SER A 140 -17.63 17.05 1.74
CA SER A 140 -17.61 18.01 0.62
C SER A 140 -18.31 17.43 -0.60
N THR A 141 -19.61 17.20 -0.45
CA THR A 141 -20.60 17.07 -1.54
C THR A 141 -21.89 17.73 -1.10
#